data_AF-A0A497ADR3-F1
#
_entry.id   AF-A0A497ADR3-F1
#
_cell.length_a   1.000
_cell.length_b   1.000
_cell.length_c   1.000
_cell.angle_alpha   90.00
_cell.angle_beta   90.00
_cell.angle_gamma   90.00
#
_symmetry.space_group_name_H-M   'P 1'
#
loop_
_entity.id
_entity.type
_entity.pdbx_description
1 polymer ?
#
loop_
_entity_poly.entity_id
_entity_poly.type
_entity_poly.pdbx_seq_one_letter_code
_entity_poly.pdbx_strand_id
1 'polypeptide(L)'
;MPTRDTQAIQGLRNSIAEDKHWYVAMLETIRLWRSPEEDYNGRHYCYLIDNEAFDWLILAERLCEELDDLIPENERINLLFFGIPPIELSKDEFKHLIGTTKYQTYLNYFYGILVEKFLILAVTEEIRKKRRVLGLNNDN
;
A
#
# COMPACT_ATOMS: atom_id res chain seq x y z
N MET A 1 -22.93 8.70 13.48
CA MET A 1 -21.80 9.64 13.33
C MET A 1 -20.91 9.12 12.23
N PRO A 2 -20.42 9.93 11.28
CA PRO A 2 -19.43 9.46 10.32
C PRO A 2 -18.23 8.90 11.09
N THR A 3 -17.68 7.77 10.65
CA THR A 3 -16.47 7.21 11.26
C THR A 3 -15.33 8.21 11.08
N ARG A 4 -14.32 8.16 11.96
CA ARG A 4 -13.14 9.04 11.83
C ARG A 4 -12.46 8.89 10.47
N ASP A 5 -12.60 7.72 9.86
CA ASP A 5 -12.06 7.43 8.53
C ASP A 5 -12.85 8.16 7.43
N THR A 6 -14.19 8.24 7.52
CA THR A 6 -14.98 9.10 6.62
C THR A 6 -14.57 10.58 6.73
N GLN A 7 -14.27 11.05 7.95
CA GLN A 7 -13.77 12.41 8.15
C GLN A 7 -12.37 12.60 7.54
N ALA A 8 -11.53 11.56 7.59
CA ALA A 8 -10.21 11.57 6.97
C ALA A 8 -10.32 11.69 5.43
N ILE A 9 -11.26 10.98 4.79
CA ILE A 9 -11.54 11.11 3.35
C ILE A 9 -11.97 12.54 3.00
N GLN A 10 -12.84 13.16 3.79
CA GLN A 10 -13.25 14.54 3.54
C GLN A 10 -12.06 15.51 3.69
N GLY A 11 -11.22 15.30 4.71
CA GLY A 11 -10.00 16.10 4.92
C GLY A 11 -9.00 15.95 3.77
N LEU A 12 -8.88 14.74 3.20
CA LEU A 12 -8.06 14.46 2.03
C LEU A 12 -8.52 15.29 0.81
N ARG A 13 -9.82 15.22 0.47
CA ARG A 13 -10.38 15.97 -0.66
C ARG A 13 -10.22 17.48 -0.47
N ASN A 14 -10.47 17.98 0.73
CA ASN A 14 -10.31 19.41 1.05
C ASN A 14 -8.85 19.85 0.89
N SER A 15 -7.88 19.05 1.36
CA SER A 15 -6.46 19.37 1.24
C SER A 15 -6.03 19.47 -0.23
N ILE A 16 -6.52 18.58 -1.09
CA ILE A 16 -6.25 18.62 -2.54
C ILE A 16 -6.88 19.87 -3.17
N ALA A 17 -8.11 20.23 -2.76
CA ALA A 17 -8.78 21.45 -3.22
C ALA A 17 -8.05 22.74 -2.77
N GLU A 18 -7.28 22.67 -1.68
CA GLU A 18 -6.40 23.72 -1.18
C GLU A 18 -4.98 23.69 -1.82
N ASP A 19 -4.86 23.05 -3.00
CA ASP A 19 -3.62 22.97 -3.80
C ASP A 19 -2.48 22.18 -3.12
N LYS A 20 -2.79 21.34 -2.13
CA LYS A 20 -1.82 20.42 -1.56
C LYS A 20 -1.60 19.25 -2.51
N HIS A 21 -0.33 18.87 -2.69
CA HIS A 21 0.02 17.69 -3.47
C HIS A 21 -0.69 16.44 -2.93
N TRP A 22 -1.46 15.76 -3.78
CA TRP A 22 -2.35 14.66 -3.40
C TRP A 22 -1.64 13.54 -2.63
N TYR A 23 -0.42 13.18 -3.06
CA TYR A 23 0.39 12.15 -2.41
C TYR A 23 0.72 12.50 -0.96
N VAL A 24 1.07 13.77 -0.68
CA VAL A 24 1.36 14.22 0.69
C VAL A 24 0.08 14.19 1.53
N ALA A 25 -1.03 14.71 1.00
CA ALA A 25 -2.33 14.68 1.68
C ALA A 25 -2.79 13.24 1.97
N MET A 26 -2.55 12.31 1.05
CA MET A 26 -2.86 10.90 1.21
C MET A 26 -2.02 10.26 2.32
N LEU A 27 -0.71 10.50 2.37
CA LEU A 27 0.14 9.96 3.44
C LEU A 27 -0.26 10.47 4.83
N GLU A 28 -0.67 11.74 4.92
CA GLU A 28 -1.23 12.28 6.17
C GLU A 28 -2.59 11.66 6.51
N THR A 29 -3.43 11.40 5.51
CA THR A 29 -4.71 10.70 5.69
C THR A 29 -4.47 9.27 6.18
N ILE A 30 -3.49 8.57 5.59
CA ILE A 30 -3.02 7.27 6.04
C ILE A 30 -2.63 7.32 7.50
N ARG A 31 -1.93 8.37 7.97
CA ARG A 31 -1.59 8.51 9.40
C ARG A 31 -2.81 8.56 10.31
N LEU A 32 -3.90 9.19 9.88
CA LEU A 32 -5.12 9.36 10.68
C LEU A 32 -6.05 8.15 10.64
N TRP A 33 -5.93 7.29 9.62
CA TRP A 33 -6.79 6.13 9.41
C TRP A 33 -6.78 5.14 10.58
N ARG A 34 -7.93 4.60 10.96
CA ARG A 34 -8.03 3.75 12.16
C ARG A 34 -8.47 2.33 11.89
N SER A 35 -9.32 2.12 10.89
CA SER A 35 -9.81 0.78 10.59
C SER A 35 -8.66 -0.09 10.08
N PRO A 36 -8.40 -1.26 10.69
CA PRO A 36 -7.37 -2.18 10.22
C PRO A 36 -7.79 -2.89 8.93
N GLU A 37 -9.10 -2.95 8.66
CA GLU A 37 -9.72 -3.55 7.49
C GLU A 37 -11.10 -2.92 7.25
N GLU A 38 -11.64 -3.06 6.04
CA GLU A 38 -13.02 -2.68 5.71
C GLU A 38 -13.53 -3.43 4.47
N ASP A 39 -14.85 -3.53 4.33
CA ASP A 39 -15.50 -3.94 3.09
C ASP A 39 -15.93 -2.70 2.31
N TYR A 40 -15.36 -2.52 1.12
CA TYR A 40 -15.67 -1.39 0.24
C TYR A 40 -15.82 -1.85 -1.21
N ASN A 41 -16.88 -1.39 -1.86
CA ASN A 41 -17.16 -1.64 -3.28
C ASN A 41 -17.09 -3.14 -3.68
N GLY A 42 -17.56 -4.02 -2.78
CA GLY A 42 -17.55 -5.47 -3.00
C GLY A 42 -16.19 -6.15 -2.81
N ARG A 43 -15.16 -5.42 -2.37
CA ARG A 43 -13.84 -5.94 -2.01
C ARG A 43 -13.59 -5.79 -0.51
N HIS A 44 -13.00 -6.82 0.07
CA HIS A 44 -12.47 -6.77 1.42
C HIS A 44 -11.03 -6.23 1.39
N TYR A 45 -10.80 -5.13 2.09
CA TYR A 45 -9.50 -4.50 2.23
C TYR A 45 -8.93 -4.82 3.61
N CYS A 46 -7.78 -5.48 3.68
CA CYS A 46 -7.05 -5.72 4.92
C CYS A 46 -5.75 -4.92 4.90
N TYR A 47 -5.67 -3.87 5.72
CA TYR A 47 -4.54 -2.94 5.78
C TYR A 47 -3.50 -3.35 6.81
N LEU A 48 -3.96 -3.92 7.93
CA LEU A 48 -3.12 -4.29 9.06
C LEU A 48 -3.26 -5.78 9.37
N ILE A 49 -2.24 -6.55 9.01
CA ILE A 49 -2.19 -8.00 9.17
C ILE A 49 -1.75 -8.32 10.60
N ASP A 50 -2.53 -9.16 11.28
CA ASP A 50 -2.31 -9.62 12.66
C ASP A 50 -2.03 -8.51 13.67
N ASN A 51 -2.53 -7.29 13.42
CA ASN A 51 -2.23 -6.08 14.20
C ASN A 51 -0.73 -5.67 14.23
N GLU A 52 0.11 -6.25 13.38
CA GLU A 52 1.57 -6.06 13.43
C GLU A 52 2.16 -5.52 12.13
N ALA A 53 1.60 -5.90 10.98
CA ALA A 53 2.18 -5.62 9.67
C ALA A 53 1.24 -4.75 8.82
N PHE A 54 1.64 -3.49 8.60
CA PHE A 54 0.83 -2.51 7.87
C PHE A 54 1.22 -2.44 6.39
N ASP A 55 0.30 -2.88 5.53
CA ASP A 55 0.39 -2.69 4.08
C ASP A 55 -0.23 -1.34 3.69
N TRP A 56 0.60 -0.29 3.72
CA TRP A 56 0.13 1.06 3.43
C TRP A 56 -0.29 1.25 1.97
N LEU A 57 0.20 0.43 1.03
CA LEU A 57 -0.15 0.53 -0.38
C LEU A 57 -1.58 0.06 -0.64
N ILE A 58 -2.06 -0.94 0.11
CA ILE A 58 -3.47 -1.36 0.04
C ILE A 58 -4.40 -0.25 0.56
N LEU A 59 -3.99 0.49 1.60
CA LEU A 59 -4.74 1.67 2.03
C LEU A 59 -4.65 2.82 1.02
N ALA A 60 -3.48 3.01 0.40
CA ALA A 60 -3.33 4.01 -0.66
C ALA A 60 -4.24 3.70 -1.86
N GLU A 61 -4.33 2.43 -2.28
CA GLU A 61 -5.25 1.97 -3.32
C GLU A 61 -6.69 2.34 -2.99
N ARG A 62 -7.15 1.99 -1.78
CA ARG A 62 -8.49 2.34 -1.32
C ARG A 62 -8.74 3.84 -1.35
N LEU A 63 -7.80 4.64 -0.86
CA LEU A 63 -7.93 6.09 -0.83
C LEU A 63 -7.95 6.68 -2.25
N CYS A 64 -7.21 6.08 -3.19
CA CYS A 64 -7.23 6.50 -4.58
C CYS A 64 -8.62 6.33 -5.22
N GLU A 65 -9.41 5.31 -4.85
CA GLU A 65 -10.80 5.17 -5.34
C GLU A 65 -11.69 6.38 -4.97
N GLU A 66 -11.36 7.12 -3.89
CA GLU A 66 -12.08 8.34 -3.52
C GLU A 66 -11.60 9.58 -4.30
N LEU A 67 -10.51 9.44 -5.06
CA LEU A 67 -9.76 10.49 -5.73
C LEU A 67 -9.69 10.31 -7.25
N ASP A 68 -10.40 9.34 -7.84
CA ASP A 68 -10.27 8.96 -9.25
C ASP A 68 -10.33 10.15 -10.23
N ASP A 69 -11.15 11.17 -9.95
CA ASP A 69 -11.29 12.37 -10.78
C ASP A 69 -10.35 13.53 -10.40
N LEU A 70 -9.56 13.37 -9.33
CA LEU A 70 -8.74 14.41 -8.71
C LEU A 70 -7.23 14.21 -8.90
N ILE A 71 -6.79 13.04 -9.37
CA ILE A 71 -5.36 12.70 -9.51
C ILE A 71 -5.01 12.21 -10.91
N PRO A 72 -3.78 12.47 -11.41
CA PRO A 72 -3.36 11.94 -12.70
C PRO A 72 -3.29 10.41 -12.71
N GLU A 73 -3.96 9.78 -13.69
CA GLU A 73 -4.04 8.32 -13.77
C GLU A 73 -2.65 7.65 -13.87
N ASN A 74 -1.72 8.26 -14.61
CA ASN A 74 -0.36 7.78 -14.75
C ASN A 74 0.40 7.75 -13.41
N GLU A 75 0.21 8.77 -12.57
CA GLU A 75 0.82 8.83 -11.24
C GLU A 75 0.21 7.78 -10.29
N ARG A 76 -1.11 7.61 -10.34
CA ARG A 76 -1.83 6.57 -9.59
C ARG A 76 -1.30 5.18 -9.97
N ILE A 77 -1.20 4.87 -11.26
CA ILE A 77 -0.68 3.59 -11.75
C ILE A 77 0.77 3.40 -11.31
N ASN A 78 1.61 4.42 -11.47
CA ASN A 78 3.01 4.38 -11.06
C ASN A 78 3.18 4.07 -9.57
N LEU A 79 2.38 4.70 -8.72
CA LEU A 79 2.42 4.45 -7.29
C LEU A 79 1.96 3.03 -6.95
N LEU A 80 0.75 2.65 -7.40
CA LEU A 80 0.10 1.42 -6.93
C LEU A 80 0.71 0.14 -7.52
N PHE A 81 1.18 0.18 -8.76
CA PHE A 81 1.72 -1.00 -9.45
C PHE A 81 3.23 -1.06 -9.49
N PHE A 82 3.91 0.09 -9.58
CA PHE A 82 5.36 0.15 -9.71
C PHE A 82 6.07 0.65 -8.44
N GLY A 83 5.32 1.11 -7.43
CA GLY A 83 5.90 1.66 -6.21
C GLY A 83 6.65 2.98 -6.44
N ILE A 84 6.38 3.68 -7.55
CA ILE A 84 7.06 4.91 -7.93
C ILE A 84 6.21 6.09 -7.45
N PRO A 85 6.65 6.85 -6.43
CA PRO A 85 5.89 7.98 -5.93
C PRO A 85 5.92 9.14 -6.94
N PRO A 86 4.87 9.99 -6.99
CA PRO A 86 4.81 11.13 -7.92
C PRO A 86 5.81 12.24 -7.56
N ILE A 87 6.24 12.29 -6.29
CA ILE A 87 7.28 13.20 -5.80
C ILE A 87 8.29 12.40 -4.97
N GLU A 88 9.53 12.87 -4.99
CA GLU A 88 10.58 12.29 -4.15
C GLU A 88 10.39 12.75 -2.70
N LEU A 89 10.40 11.79 -1.77
CA LEU A 89 10.41 12.02 -0.34
C LEU A 89 11.59 11.27 0.26
N SER A 90 12.33 11.94 1.15
CA SER A 90 13.28 11.25 2.00
C SER A 90 12.57 10.25 2.92
N LYS A 91 13.33 9.27 3.42
CA LYS A 91 12.84 8.29 4.40
C LYS A 91 12.23 8.97 5.63
N ASP A 92 12.81 10.07 6.09
CA ASP A 92 12.37 10.78 7.29
C ASP A 92 11.09 11.57 7.04
N GLU A 93 10.94 12.19 5.86
CA GLU A 93 9.68 12.85 5.46
C GLU A 93 8.54 11.83 5.35
N PHE A 94 8.77 10.71 4.67
CA PHE A 94 7.78 9.65 4.56
C PHE A 94 7.35 9.13 5.94
N LYS A 95 8.32 8.83 6.82
CA LYS A 95 8.07 8.41 8.21
C LYS A 95 7.27 9.45 8.98
N HIS A 96 7.57 10.74 8.80
CA HIS A 96 6.86 11.82 9.46
C HIS A 96 5.39 11.91 9.00
N LEU A 97 5.16 11.80 7.69
CA LEU A 97 3.84 11.90 7.09
C LEU A 97 2.94 10.74 7.53
N ILE A 98 3.39 9.49 7.43
CA ILE A 98 2.57 8.32 7.83
C ILE A 98 2.53 8.10 9.35
N GLY A 99 3.48 8.68 10.08
CA GLY A 99 3.61 8.58 11.54
C GLY A 99 4.44 7.38 12.00
N THR A 100 5.19 7.57 13.09
CA THR A 100 6.18 6.60 13.61
C THR A 100 5.62 5.20 13.84
N THR A 101 4.43 5.07 14.42
CA THR A 101 3.82 3.76 14.71
C THR A 101 3.45 3.00 13.43
N LYS A 102 2.84 3.68 12.45
CA LYS A 102 2.54 3.08 11.14
C LYS A 102 3.79 2.79 10.35
N TYR A 103 4.81 3.61 10.49
CA TYR A 103 6.11 3.32 9.91
C TYR A 103 6.75 2.05 10.48
N GLN A 104 6.68 1.83 11.80
CA GLN A 104 7.18 0.61 12.43
C GLN A 104 6.43 -0.64 11.94
N THR A 105 5.10 -0.59 11.90
CA THR A 105 4.29 -1.72 11.41
C THR A 105 4.44 -1.92 9.90
N TYR A 106 4.71 -0.86 9.12
CA TYR A 106 5.11 -0.99 7.72
C TYR A 106 6.45 -1.73 7.57
N LEU A 107 7.43 -1.47 8.44
CA LEU A 107 8.68 -2.23 8.41
C LEU A 107 8.44 -3.71 8.73
N ASN A 108 7.51 -4.04 9.63
CA ASN A 108 7.12 -5.42 9.87
C ASN A 108 6.51 -6.07 8.63
N TYR A 109 5.64 -5.36 7.90
CA TYR A 109 5.13 -5.84 6.61
C TYR A 109 6.26 -6.07 5.61
N PHE A 110 7.16 -5.10 5.45
CA PHE A 110 8.26 -5.17 4.49
C PHE A 110 9.20 -6.35 4.80
N TYR A 111 9.67 -6.47 6.04
CA TYR A 111 10.65 -7.48 6.40
C TYR A 111 10.04 -8.85 6.73
N GLY A 112 8.85 -8.88 7.32
CA GLY A 112 8.19 -10.10 7.75
C GLY A 112 7.40 -10.78 6.63
N ILE A 113 6.72 -10.01 5.78
CA ILE A 113 5.82 -10.57 4.77
C ILE A 113 6.44 -10.48 3.38
N LEU A 114 6.85 -9.29 2.95
CA LEU A 114 7.30 -9.07 1.58
C LEU A 114 8.62 -9.79 1.28
N VAL A 115 9.61 -9.68 2.18
CA VAL A 115 10.88 -10.41 2.05
C VAL A 115 10.68 -11.93 2.07
N GLU A 116 9.82 -12.46 2.94
CA GLU A 116 9.53 -13.90 2.99
C GLU A 116 8.91 -14.39 1.67
N LYS A 117 7.94 -13.66 1.12
CA LYS A 117 7.33 -13.96 -0.19
C LYS A 117 8.39 -14.02 -1.29
N PHE A 118 9.34 -13.08 -1.31
CA PHE A 118 10.42 -13.08 -2.31
C PHE A 118 11.37 -14.27 -2.14
N LEU A 119 11.68 -14.68 -0.91
CA LEU A 119 12.50 -15.87 -0.65
C LEU A 119 11.80 -17.14 -1.15
N ILE A 120 10.52 -17.32 -0.84
CA ILE A 120 9.71 -18.45 -1.31
C ILE A 120 9.67 -18.47 -2.85
N LEU A 121 9.46 -17.31 -3.48
CA LEU A 121 9.44 -17.19 -4.93
C LEU A 121 10.79 -17.57 -5.56
N ALA A 122 11.89 -17.06 -5.02
CA ALA A 122 13.24 -17.37 -5.51
C ALA A 122 13.54 -18.88 -5.46
N VAL A 123 13.23 -19.53 -4.33
CA VAL A 123 13.41 -20.98 -4.16
C VAL A 123 12.50 -21.77 -5.10
N THR A 124 11.24 -21.35 -5.25
CA THR A 124 10.27 -22.01 -6.14
C THR A 124 10.74 -21.93 -7.60
N GLU A 125 11.24 -20.78 -8.03
CA GLU A 125 11.79 -20.60 -9.37
C GLU A 125 13.07 -21.40 -9.59
N GLU A 126 13.93 -21.55 -8.58
CA GLU A 126 15.10 -22.42 -8.68
C GLU A 126 14.70 -23.89 -8.87
N ILE A 127 13.71 -24.38 -8.11
CA ILE A 127 13.18 -25.74 -8.25
C ILE A 127 12.57 -25.94 -9.65
N ARG A 128 11.76 -24.99 -10.13
CA ARG A 128 11.19 -25.02 -11.49
C ARG A 128 12.27 -25.09 -12.56
N LYS A 129 13.33 -24.27 -12.44
CA LYS A 129 14.49 -24.30 -13.35
C LYS A 129 15.22 -25.64 -13.31
N LYS A 130 15.49 -26.19 -12.12
CA LYS A 130 16.14 -27.51 -11.97
C LYS A 130 15.30 -28.64 -12.61
N ARG A 131 13.98 -28.66 -12.37
CA ARG A 131 13.07 -29.65 -12.98
C ARG A 131 13.08 -29.55 -14.51
N ARG A 132 13.04 -28.34 -15.07
CA ARG A 132 13.13 -28.12 -16.53
C ARG A 132 14.45 -28.63 -17.10
N VAL A 133 15.58 -28.35 -16.45
CA VAL A 133 16.92 -28.83 -16.90
C VAL A 133 17.02 -30.35 -16.85
N LEU A 134 16.40 -31.00 -15.84
CA LEU A 134 16.41 -32.45 -15.68
C LEU A 134 15.40 -33.19 -16.59
N GLY A 135 14.63 -32.48 -17.42
CA GLY A 135 13.59 -33.09 -18.25
C GLY A 135 12.42 -33.68 -17.45
N LEU A 136 12.30 -33.35 -16.16
CA LEU A 136 11.22 -33.79 -15.28
C LEU A 136 9.98 -32.91 -15.45
N ASN A 137 9.50 -32.80 -16.69
CA ASN A 137 8.12 -32.37 -16.94
C ASN A 137 7.26 -33.63 -16.85
N ASN A 138 6.84 -33.99 -15.64
CA ASN A 138 5.70 -34.88 -15.53
C ASN A 138 4.47 -34.03 -15.89
N ASP A 139 4.10 -34.09 -17.17
CA ASP A 139 2.75 -33.79 -17.62
C ASP A 139 1.85 -34.94 -17.15
N ASN A 140 1.11 -34.68 -16.06
CA ASN A 140 -0.24 -35.17 -15.75
C ASN A 140 -0.70 -34.63 -14.40
#